data_AF-A0A6G1L449-F1
#
_entry.id   AF-A0A6G1L449-F1
#
_cell.length_a   1.000
_cell.length_b   1.000
_cell.length_c   1.000
_cell.angle_alpha   90.00
_cell.angle_beta   90.00
_cell.angle_gamma   90.00
#
_symmetry.space_group_name_H-M   'P 1'
#
loop_
_entity.id
_entity.type
_entity.pdbx_description
1 polymer ?
#
loop_
_entity_poly.entity_id
_entity_poly.type
_entity_poly.pdbx_seq_one_letter_code
_entity_poly.pdbx_strand_id
1 'polypeptide(L)'
;DDLQLRIKDDVFQWQVGSKDFSCIDADTLLRADVCARKHLAGRVLKSCHGIGIIRPENGHPDTSKINSNLSNKIAIISQRKQRELVMLLFFMEEEGTRWRLLSAEEDDMRRTTNQEGGNADSREVRQALNAIGDQERILPSCRDASDKVRSQSTTNAEDLPRYSEVRRGTVA
;
A
#
# COMPACT_ATOMS: atom_id res chain seq x y z
N ASP A 1 -1.47 4.44 18.64
CA ASP A 1 -0.37 5.07 17.88
C ASP A 1 -0.15 4.28 16.60
N ASP A 2 -0.53 4.89 15.47
CA ASP A 2 -0.27 4.40 14.12
C ASP A 2 1.21 4.65 13.76
N LEU A 3 1.71 3.96 12.72
CA LEU A 3 3.03 4.24 12.16
C LEU A 3 3.05 5.68 11.60
N GLN A 4 4.09 6.44 11.93
CA GLN A 4 4.16 7.85 11.51
C GLN A 4 4.09 7.97 9.98
N LEU A 5 3.32 8.93 9.49
CA LEU A 5 3.08 9.10 8.05
C LEU A 5 4.38 9.28 7.26
N ARG A 6 5.34 10.04 7.79
CA ARG A 6 6.67 10.19 7.19
C ARG A 6 7.39 8.84 7.03
N ILE A 7 7.27 7.95 8.02
CA ILE A 7 7.88 6.62 7.96
C ILE A 7 7.19 5.77 6.89
N LYS A 8 5.85 5.87 6.77
CA LYS A 8 5.10 5.21 5.69
C LYS A 8 5.59 5.66 4.31
N ASP A 9 5.77 6.96 4.11
CA ASP A 9 6.30 7.52 2.86
C ASP A 9 7.74 7.05 2.58
N ASP A 10 8.63 7.10 3.58
CA ASP A 10 10.03 6.69 3.44
C ASP A 10 10.16 5.19 3.08
N VAL A 11 9.34 4.34 3.69
CA VAL A 11 9.27 2.90 3.37
C VAL A 11 8.68 2.70 1.98
N PHE A 12 7.57 3.37 1.67
CA PHE A 12 6.90 3.27 0.38
C PHE A 12 7.85 3.65 -0.77
N GLN A 13 8.51 4.79 -0.67
CA GLN A 13 9.43 5.27 -1.70
C GLN A 13 10.59 4.29 -1.94
N TRP A 14 11.08 3.65 -0.89
CA TRP A 14 12.07 2.58 -1.02
C TRP A 14 11.52 1.37 -1.78
N GLN A 15 10.29 0.95 -1.46
CA GLN A 15 9.68 -0.23 -2.05
C GLN A 15 9.32 -0.06 -3.52
N VAL A 16 8.90 1.14 -3.94
CA VAL A 16 8.65 1.45 -5.36
C VAL A 16 9.90 1.23 -6.21
N GLY A 17 11.10 1.41 -5.65
CA GLY A 17 12.36 1.14 -6.33
C GLY A 17 12.87 -0.29 -6.21
N SER A 18 12.18 -1.15 -5.46
CA SER A 18 12.60 -2.53 -5.20
C SER A 18 12.10 -3.48 -6.31
N LYS A 19 12.73 -4.64 -6.42
CA LYS A 19 12.30 -5.68 -7.39
C LYS A 19 10.97 -6.33 -6.98
N ASP A 20 10.69 -6.37 -5.69
CA ASP A 20 9.48 -6.94 -5.11
C ASP A 20 8.94 -5.96 -4.05
N PHE A 21 7.98 -5.14 -4.47
CA PHE A 21 7.42 -4.06 -3.69
C PHE A 21 6.93 -4.49 -2.29
N SER A 22 6.45 -5.73 -2.14
CA SER A 22 5.90 -6.24 -0.88
C SER A 22 6.91 -6.96 0.00
N CYS A 23 8.17 -7.07 -0.44
CA CYS A 23 9.21 -7.77 0.31
C CYS A 23 9.72 -6.93 1.49
N ILE A 24 9.57 -7.45 2.70
CA ILE A 24 10.14 -6.88 3.92
C ILE A 24 11.48 -7.54 4.21
N ASP A 25 12.54 -6.76 4.06
CA ASP A 25 13.91 -7.16 4.35
C ASP A 25 14.51 -6.37 5.52
N ALA A 26 15.80 -6.60 5.80
CA ALA A 26 16.50 -5.90 6.86
C ALA A 26 16.54 -4.38 6.63
N ASP A 27 16.67 -3.92 5.38
CA ASP A 27 16.76 -2.50 5.06
C ASP A 27 15.38 -1.81 5.21
N THR A 28 14.30 -2.53 4.92
CA THR A 28 12.91 -2.11 5.21
C THR A 28 12.71 -1.85 6.70
N LEU A 29 13.18 -2.76 7.56
CA LEU A 29 13.09 -2.61 9.02
C LEU A 29 13.92 -1.44 9.57
N LEU A 30 15.04 -1.09 8.90
CA LEU A 30 15.85 0.08 9.26
C LEU A 30 15.14 1.38 8.86
N ARG A 31 14.57 1.43 7.66
CA ARG A 31 13.83 2.60 7.16
C ARG A 31 12.55 2.86 7.95
N ALA A 32 11.88 1.80 8.37
CA ALA A 32 10.71 1.88 9.21
C ALA A 32 11.01 2.32 10.67
N ASP A 33 12.28 2.59 10.99
CA ASP A 33 12.79 2.84 12.35
C ASP A 33 12.45 1.71 13.34
N VAL A 34 12.08 0.51 12.88
CA VAL A 34 11.82 -0.64 13.78
C VAL A 34 13.12 -1.08 14.44
N CYS A 35 14.23 -1.01 13.70
CA CYS A 35 15.56 -1.36 14.16
C CYS A 35 16.55 -0.22 13.91
N ALA A 36 17.38 0.10 14.90
CA ALA A 36 18.42 1.12 14.76
C ALA A 36 19.70 0.63 14.06
N ARG A 37 19.88 -0.70 13.91
CA ARG A 37 21.12 -1.32 13.44
C ARG A 37 20.86 -2.56 12.61
N LYS A 38 21.65 -2.76 11.55
CA LYS A 38 21.48 -3.88 10.59
C LYS A 38 21.53 -5.26 11.24
N HIS A 39 22.42 -5.46 12.23
CA HIS A 39 22.49 -6.74 12.95
C HIS A 39 21.23 -7.05 13.77
N LEU A 40 20.58 -6.03 14.34
CA LEU A 40 19.29 -6.19 15.04
C LEU A 40 18.18 -6.48 14.04
N ALA A 41 18.14 -5.74 12.92
CA ALA A 41 17.18 -5.98 11.84
C ALA A 41 17.24 -7.44 11.35
N GLY A 42 18.43 -7.98 11.12
CA GLY A 42 18.58 -9.39 10.72
C GLY A 42 18.08 -10.39 11.77
N ARG A 43 18.29 -10.12 13.06
CA ARG A 43 17.76 -10.96 14.15
C ARG A 43 16.24 -10.90 14.25
N VAL A 44 15.67 -9.69 14.15
CA VAL A 44 14.22 -9.48 14.16
C VAL A 44 13.59 -10.16 12.95
N LEU A 45 14.13 -9.96 11.75
CA LEU A 45 13.66 -10.60 10.52
C LEU A 45 13.68 -12.14 10.64
N LYS A 46 14.77 -12.71 11.18
CA LYS A 46 14.84 -14.15 11.45
C LYS A 46 13.75 -14.62 12.42
N SER A 47 13.46 -13.85 13.48
CA SER A 47 12.34 -14.16 14.38
C SER A 47 11.00 -14.07 13.64
N CYS A 48 10.79 -13.06 12.81
CA CYS A 48 9.56 -12.90 12.01
C CYS A 48 9.33 -14.09 11.08
N HIS A 49 10.39 -14.57 10.39
CA HIS A 49 10.33 -15.79 9.59
C HIS A 49 10.01 -17.03 10.42
N GLY A 50 10.62 -17.18 11.59
CA GLY A 50 10.34 -18.30 12.48
C GLY A 50 8.90 -18.34 13.02
N ILE A 51 8.23 -17.19 13.08
CA ILE A 51 6.81 -17.08 13.45
C ILE A 51 5.90 -17.26 12.22
N GLY A 52 6.39 -16.93 11.03
CA GLY A 52 5.63 -16.93 9.77
C GLY A 52 4.88 -15.64 9.48
N ILE A 53 5.08 -14.57 10.26
CA ILE A 53 4.51 -13.24 10.00
C ILE A 53 5.20 -12.51 8.83
N ILE A 54 6.39 -13.00 8.44
CA ILE A 54 7.06 -12.66 7.19
C ILE A 54 7.46 -13.99 6.55
N ARG A 55 7.00 -14.24 5.32
CA ARG A 55 7.24 -15.48 4.60
C ARG A 55 8.73 -15.61 4.22
N PRO A 56 9.42 -16.71 4.57
CA PRO A 56 10.85 -16.86 4.26
C PRO A 56 11.17 -16.92 2.76
N GLU A 57 10.20 -17.33 1.95
CA GLU A 57 10.29 -17.60 0.52
C GLU A 57 10.29 -16.32 -0.33
N ASN A 58 9.54 -15.29 0.08
CA ASN A 58 9.40 -14.05 -0.69
C ASN A 58 9.48 -12.78 0.16
N GLY A 59 9.60 -12.89 1.49
CA GLY A 59 9.65 -11.73 2.38
C GLY A 59 8.31 -11.00 2.56
N HIS A 60 7.20 -11.55 2.07
CA HIS A 60 5.90 -10.89 2.17
C HIS A 60 5.34 -10.99 3.60
N PRO A 61 4.68 -9.93 4.10
CA PRO A 61 3.98 -10.00 5.38
C PRO A 61 2.79 -10.97 5.30
N ASP A 62 2.48 -11.59 6.43
CA ASP A 62 1.26 -12.37 6.65
C ASP A 62 0.70 -12.02 8.03
N THR A 63 -0.17 -11.00 8.07
CA THR A 63 -0.68 -10.46 9.34
C THR A 63 -1.59 -11.45 10.07
N SER A 64 -2.14 -12.45 9.38
CA SER A 64 -2.96 -13.52 9.97
C SER A 64 -2.20 -14.38 10.99
N LYS A 65 -0.86 -14.36 10.92
CA LYS A 65 0.03 -15.10 11.85
C LYS A 65 0.34 -14.34 13.13
N ILE A 66 -0.07 -13.07 13.23
CA ILE A 66 0.13 -12.26 14.44
C ILE A 66 -0.72 -12.83 15.58
N ASN A 67 -0.07 -13.17 16.68
CA ASN A 67 -0.72 -13.76 17.85
C ASN A 67 -0.06 -13.28 19.15
N SER A 68 -0.63 -13.66 20.29
CA SER A 68 -0.18 -13.25 21.63
C SER A 68 1.27 -13.63 21.96
N ASN A 69 1.85 -14.63 21.28
CA ASN A 69 3.24 -15.04 21.50
C ASN A 69 4.25 -14.17 20.74
N LEU A 70 3.81 -13.29 19.84
CA LEU A 70 4.68 -12.42 19.06
C LEU A 70 5.63 -11.65 19.97
N SER A 71 5.10 -10.94 20.98
CA SER A 71 5.87 -10.11 21.91
C SER A 71 7.05 -10.84 22.56
N ASN A 72 6.87 -12.11 22.91
CA ASN A 72 7.90 -12.96 23.49
C ASN A 72 8.97 -13.36 22.45
N LYS A 73 8.56 -13.63 21.21
CA LYS A 73 9.46 -14.08 20.12
C LYS A 73 10.30 -12.93 19.52
N ILE A 74 9.83 -11.70 19.63
CA ILE A 74 10.54 -10.48 19.20
C ILE A 74 10.95 -9.58 20.38
N ALA A 75 11.17 -10.16 21.57
CA ALA A 75 11.62 -9.46 22.77
C ALA A 75 13.02 -8.80 22.66
N ILE A 76 13.69 -8.94 21.51
CA ILE A 76 14.96 -8.29 21.17
C ILE A 76 14.80 -6.78 20.97
N ILE A 77 13.58 -6.31 20.67
CA ILE A 77 13.24 -4.90 20.52
C ILE A 77 12.22 -4.47 21.59
N SER A 78 12.16 -3.17 21.88
CA SER A 78 11.24 -2.63 22.90
C SER A 78 9.77 -2.83 22.50
N GLN A 79 8.86 -2.90 23.47
CA GLN A 79 7.41 -3.04 23.19
C GLN A 79 6.87 -1.96 22.24
N ARG A 80 7.42 -0.74 22.32
CA ARG A 80 7.11 0.33 21.36
C ARG A 80 7.49 -0.07 19.94
N LYS A 81 8.72 -0.54 19.73
CA LYS A 81 9.19 -1.02 18.42
C LYS A 81 8.46 -2.28 17.94
N GLN A 82 8.01 -3.14 18.86
CA GLN A 82 7.12 -4.27 18.52
C GLN A 82 5.78 -3.78 17.95
N ARG A 83 5.18 -2.74 18.55
CA ARG A 83 3.95 -2.13 18.01
C ARG A 83 4.20 -1.48 16.65
N GLU A 84 5.30 -0.74 16.49
CA GLU A 84 5.67 -0.12 15.21
C GLU A 84 5.90 -1.19 14.12
N LEU A 85 6.50 -2.33 14.45
CA LEU A 85 6.62 -3.48 13.54
C LEU A 85 5.25 -4.03 13.12
N VAL A 86 4.32 -4.20 14.05
CA VAL A 86 2.97 -4.68 13.72
C VAL A 86 2.27 -3.70 12.78
N MET A 87 2.34 -2.39 13.05
CA MET A 87 1.78 -1.36 12.17
C MET A 87 2.44 -1.37 10.78
N LEU A 88 3.75 -1.58 10.71
CA LEU A 88 4.47 -1.75 9.44
C LEU A 88 3.97 -2.96 8.65
N LEU A 89 3.74 -4.10 9.31
CA LEU A 89 3.27 -5.32 8.65
C LEU A 89 1.89 -5.12 8.03
N PHE A 90 0.95 -4.51 8.76
CA PHE A 90 -0.37 -4.17 8.22
C PHE A 90 -0.27 -3.20 7.05
N PHE A 91 0.51 -2.14 7.20
CA PHE A 91 0.75 -1.18 6.13
C PHE A 91 1.31 -1.84 4.86
N MET A 92 2.31 -2.71 4.99
CA MET A 92 2.92 -3.39 3.85
C MET A 92 2.00 -4.42 3.19
N GLU A 93 1.12 -5.08 3.96
CA GLU A 93 0.14 -6.03 3.43
C GLU A 93 -0.98 -5.32 2.66
N GLU A 94 -1.44 -4.17 3.18
CA GLU A 94 -2.40 -3.29 2.51
C GLU A 94 -1.80 -2.71 1.22
N GLU A 95 -0.61 -2.11 1.30
CA GLU A 95 0.09 -1.58 0.12
C GLU A 95 0.39 -2.68 -0.90
N GLY A 96 0.78 -3.87 -0.47
CA GLY A 96 1.01 -5.00 -1.38
C GLY A 96 -0.26 -5.48 -2.07
N THR A 97 -1.41 -5.35 -1.41
CA THR A 97 -2.72 -5.62 -2.03
C THR A 97 -3.08 -4.54 -3.04
N ARG A 98 -2.93 -3.26 -2.67
CA ARG A 98 -3.14 -2.12 -3.56
C ARG A 98 -2.27 -2.21 -4.82
N TRP A 99 -0.99 -2.49 -4.66
CA TRP A 99 -0.04 -2.65 -5.76
C TRP A 99 -0.47 -3.77 -6.72
N ARG A 100 -0.85 -4.93 -6.20
CA ARG A 100 -1.31 -6.07 -7.01
C ARG A 100 -2.58 -5.74 -7.80
N LEU A 101 -3.51 -4.97 -7.22
CA LEU A 101 -4.72 -4.54 -7.92
C LEU A 101 -4.39 -3.61 -9.09
N LEU A 102 -3.50 -2.62 -8.87
CA LEU A 102 -3.05 -1.71 -9.93
C LEU A 102 -2.31 -2.45 -11.05
N SER A 103 -1.39 -3.36 -10.71
CA SER A 103 -0.68 -4.15 -11.73
C SER A 103 -1.63 -5.08 -12.51
N ALA A 104 -2.64 -5.65 -11.85
CA ALA A 104 -3.65 -6.47 -12.54
C ALA A 104 -4.51 -5.62 -13.49
N GLU A 105 -4.90 -4.43 -13.06
CA GLU A 105 -5.64 -3.47 -13.90
C GLU A 105 -4.81 -3.03 -15.12
N GLU A 106 -3.52 -2.74 -14.92
CA GLU A 106 -2.59 -2.42 -16.01
C GLU A 106 -2.47 -3.55 -17.02
N ASP A 107 -2.27 -4.79 -16.54
CA ASP A 107 -2.17 -5.98 -17.38
C ASP A 107 -3.44 -6.22 -18.20
N ASP A 108 -4.62 -6.05 -17.59
CA ASP A 108 -5.90 -6.21 -18.27
C ASP A 108 -6.11 -5.13 -19.34
N MET A 109 -5.76 -3.86 -19.07
CA MET A 109 -5.79 -2.81 -20.10
C MET A 109 -4.84 -3.09 -21.27
N ARG A 110 -3.63 -3.58 -20.99
CA ARG A 110 -2.65 -3.97 -22.02
C ARG A 110 -3.15 -5.12 -22.88
N ARG A 111 -3.82 -6.11 -22.28
CA ARG A 111 -4.42 -7.24 -23.02
C ARG A 111 -5.54 -6.80 -23.95
N THR A 112 -6.46 -5.95 -23.46
CA THR A 112 -7.55 -5.40 -24.26
C THR A 112 -7.02 -4.64 -25.48
N THR A 113 -5.99 -3.81 -25.29
CA THR A 113 -5.33 -3.07 -26.38
C THR A 113 -4.79 -3.99 -27.47
N ASN A 114 -4.21 -5.14 -27.08
CA ASN A 114 -3.60 -6.10 -28.01
C ASN A 114 -4.65 -6.97 -28.72
N GLN A 115 -5.81 -7.21 -28.12
CA GLN A 115 -6.88 -8.05 -28.69
C GLN A 115 -7.81 -7.28 -29.64
N GLU A 116 -8.06 -5.99 -29.38
CA GLU A 116 -9.03 -5.18 -30.16
C GLU A 116 -8.44 -4.52 -31.42
N GLY A 117 -7.26 -4.96 -31.88
CA GLY A 117 -6.71 -4.54 -33.17
C GLY A 117 -6.43 -3.03 -33.30
N GLY A 118 -6.20 -2.34 -32.18
CA GLY A 118 -5.77 -0.93 -32.15
C GLY A 118 -6.86 0.13 -32.36
N ASN A 119 -8.14 -0.23 -32.39
CA ASN A 119 -9.25 0.71 -32.67
C ASN A 119 -10.09 1.11 -31.45
N ALA A 120 -9.93 0.48 -30.28
CA ALA A 120 -10.43 1.07 -29.05
C ALA A 120 -9.58 2.29 -28.71
N ASP A 121 -10.23 3.45 -28.65
CA ASP A 121 -9.68 4.80 -28.60
C ASP A 121 -8.29 4.85 -27.94
N SER A 122 -7.23 4.72 -28.76
CA SER A 122 -5.85 4.47 -28.28
C SER A 122 -5.38 5.57 -27.33
N ARG A 123 -6.03 6.74 -27.40
CA ARG A 123 -5.82 7.86 -26.50
C ARG A 123 -6.40 7.60 -25.10
N GLU A 124 -7.62 7.10 -24.98
CA GLU A 124 -8.28 6.83 -23.69
C GLU A 124 -7.53 5.73 -22.93
N VAL A 125 -7.18 4.64 -23.61
CA VAL A 125 -6.42 3.54 -22.99
C VAL A 125 -5.03 4.01 -22.54
N ARG A 126 -4.36 4.85 -23.35
CA ARG A 126 -3.07 5.44 -22.96
C ARG A 126 -3.21 6.39 -21.78
N GLN A 127 -4.28 7.18 -21.72
CA GLN A 127 -4.57 8.04 -20.58
C GLN A 127 -4.82 7.22 -19.31
N ALA A 128 -5.56 6.12 -19.41
CA ALA A 128 -5.82 5.22 -18.29
C ALA A 128 -4.54 4.54 -17.79
N LEU A 129 -3.69 4.03 -18.70
CA LEU A 129 -2.38 3.46 -18.33
C LEU A 129 -1.46 4.48 -17.66
N ASN A 130 -1.45 5.73 -18.15
CA ASN A 130 -0.70 6.80 -17.48
C ASN A 130 -1.26 7.09 -16.09
N ALA A 131 -2.58 7.12 -15.92
CA ALA A 131 -3.22 7.33 -14.63
C ALA A 131 -2.88 6.22 -13.62
N ILE A 132 -2.84 4.95 -14.05
CA ILE A 132 -2.39 3.82 -13.21
C ILE A 132 -0.93 4.02 -12.81
N GLY A 133 -0.06 4.34 -13.77
CA GLY A 133 1.36 4.58 -13.50
C GLY A 133 1.63 5.78 -12.58
N ASP A 134 0.74 6.78 -12.60
CA ASP A 134 0.75 7.89 -11.64
C ASP A 134 0.29 7.41 -10.26
N GLN A 135 -0.79 6.61 -10.20
CA GLN A 135 -1.33 6.04 -8.95
C GLN A 135 -0.36 5.11 -8.23
N GLU A 136 0.45 4.35 -8.95
CA GLU A 136 1.51 3.53 -8.38
C GLU A 136 2.56 4.35 -7.62
N ARG A 137 2.74 5.64 -7.98
CA ARG A 137 3.80 6.50 -7.42
C ARG A 137 3.31 7.50 -6.38
N ILE A 138 2.01 7.56 -6.10
CA ILE A 138 1.47 8.48 -5.09
C ILE A 138 1.95 8.05 -3.70
N LEU A 139 2.61 8.97 -2.98
CA LEU A 139 3.00 8.75 -1.59
C LEU A 139 1.77 8.55 -0.69
N PRO A 140 1.82 7.65 0.31
CA PRO A 140 0.75 7.48 1.29
C PRO A 140 0.24 8.80 1.90
N SER A 141 1.12 9.76 2.19
CA SER A 141 0.72 11.07 2.72
C SER A 141 -0.11 11.94 1.78
N CYS A 142 -0.05 11.69 0.49
CA CYS A 142 -0.80 12.42 -0.53
C CYS A 142 -2.15 11.77 -0.85
N ARG A 143 -2.51 10.67 -0.17
CA ARG A 143 -3.76 9.94 -0.42
C ARG A 143 -4.88 10.35 0.54
N ASP A 144 -6.10 10.23 0.06
CA ASP A 144 -7.29 10.27 0.90
C ASP A 144 -7.61 8.89 1.50
N ALA A 145 -8.71 8.78 2.25
CA ALA A 145 -9.11 7.50 2.86
C ALA A 145 -9.58 6.44 1.85
N SER A 146 -9.70 6.80 0.56
CA SER A 146 -10.05 5.90 -0.54
C SER A 146 -8.85 5.60 -1.45
N ASP A 147 -7.62 5.85 -0.98
CA ASP A 147 -6.37 5.70 -1.73
C ASP A 147 -6.26 6.56 -3.00
N LYS A 148 -7.13 7.56 -3.17
CA LYS A 148 -7.06 8.50 -4.29
C LYS A 148 -6.16 9.67 -3.91
N VAL A 149 -5.59 10.34 -4.92
CA VAL A 149 -4.89 11.63 -4.67
C VAL A 149 -5.84 12.53 -3.90
N ARG A 150 -5.40 12.98 -2.73
CA ARG A 150 -6.08 14.01 -1.97
C ARG A 150 -5.99 15.27 -2.81
N SER A 151 -7.00 15.53 -3.65
CA SER A 151 -7.03 16.68 -4.55
C SER A 151 -6.69 17.93 -3.75
N GLN A 152 -5.51 18.50 -3.98
CA GLN A 152 -5.23 19.86 -3.60
C GLN A 152 -6.17 20.70 -4.46
N SER A 153 -7.29 21.14 -3.86
CA SER A 153 -8.19 22.16 -4.40
C SER A 153 -8.58 22.00 -5.87
N THR A 154 -9.58 21.16 -6.14
CA THR A 154 -10.58 21.54 -7.14
C THR A 154 -11.78 22.09 -6.38
N THR A 155 -11.88 23.41 -6.32
CA THR A 155 -13.09 24.17 -6.03
C THR A 155 -14.15 23.94 -7.11
N ASN A 156 -14.54 22.69 -7.31
CA ASN A 156 -15.68 22.25 -8.09
C ASN A 156 -16.07 20.90 -7.49
N ALA A 157 -16.61 20.94 -6.28
CA ALA A 157 -17.50 19.88 -5.85
C ALA A 157 -18.66 19.90 -6.86
N GLU A 158 -18.67 18.97 -7.81
CA GLU A 158 -19.94 18.53 -8.36
C GLU A 158 -20.71 17.94 -7.18
N ASP A 159 -21.50 18.82 -6.54
CA ASP A 159 -22.47 18.44 -5.53
C ASP A 159 -23.39 17.42 -6.18
N LEU A 160 -23.18 16.14 -5.85
CA LEU A 160 -24.17 15.11 -6.13
C LEU A 160 -25.47 15.60 -5.47
N PRO A 161 -26.59 15.68 -6.22
CA PRO A 161 -27.83 16.22 -5.68
C PRO A 161 -28.19 15.46 -4.41
N ARG A 162 -28.47 16.21 -3.34
CA ARG A 162 -28.89 15.60 -2.08
C ARG A 162 -30.19 14.85 -2.34
N TYR A 163 -30.31 13.62 -1.82
CA TYR A 163 -31.51 12.78 -1.95
C TYR A 163 -32.83 13.48 -1.56
N SER A 164 -32.78 14.61 -0.84
CA SER A 164 -33.91 15.47 -0.52
C SER A 164 -34.48 16.29 -1.70
N GLU A 165 -33.73 16.49 -2.77
CA GLU A 165 -34.11 17.37 -3.90
C GLU A 165 -34.85 16.61 -5.01
N VAL A 166 -34.66 15.29 -5.10
CA VAL A 166 -35.34 14.42 -6.09
C VAL A 166 -36.83 14.21 -5.78
N ARG A 167 -37.29 14.54 -4.57
CA ARG A 167 -38.70 14.31 -4.13
C ARG A 167 -39.66 15.48 -4.35
N ARG A 168 -39.25 16.59 -4.95
CA ARG A 168 -40.14 17.74 -5.24
C ARG A 168 -40.45 17.94 -6.72
N GLY A 169 -40.20 16.94 -7.55
CA GLY A 169 -40.36 17.04 -9.01
C GLY A 169 -41.36 16.06 -9.61
N THR A 170 -42.44 15.68 -8.93
CA THR A 170 -43.57 14.99 -9.60
C THR A 170 -44.83 15.08 -8.75
N VAL A 171 -45.69 16.09 -8.97
CA VAL A 171 -47.14 15.92 -9.25
C VAL A 171 -47.59 17.22 -9.95
N ALA A 172 -48.33 17.04 -11.04
CA ALA A 172 -49.03 18.07 -11.80
C ALA A 172 -50.05 18.87 -10.97
#